data_AF-A0A8T4SYF4-F1
#
_entry.id   AF-A0A8T4SYF4-F1
#
_cell.length_a   1.000
_cell.length_b   1.000
_cell.length_c   1.000
_cell.angle_alpha   90.00
_cell.angle_beta   90.00
_cell.angle_gamma   90.00
#
_symmetry.space_group_name_H-M   'P 1'
#
loop_
_entity.id
_entity.type
_entity.pdbx_description
1 polymer ?
#
loop_
_entity_poly.entity_id
_entity_poly.type
_entity_poly.pdbx_seq_one_letter_code
_entity_poly.pdbx_strand_id
1 'polypeptide(L)'
;MFNLFERSSRKFLFWGLFFFLIVFLTFLFFHPKFYTEERIENLNYRLLDNEEIYRISLNELKSGDIILDKPISYGDRYIYQQQFDETINNRFIFFLYYNIFEFLIDSMGEGNYWHSFVYVGDGRMNSLSLKGVDEENFTIYFTNSYYFIVLRPIVSEEVRNEAIEKTNIDLKNKNIKYSFRNGLLIVFSRATGINLNYKIKDDELVCSSYAASLYHSLKFNGKDYKYATPIDLFDEDLTKIVMAKTRRGFYYGK
;
A
#
# COMPACT_ATOMS: atom_id res chain seq x y z
N MET A 1 -10.28 52.38 5.16
CA MET A 1 -10.23 51.40 6.26
C MET A 1 -10.33 50.02 5.60
N PHE A 2 -9.22 49.28 5.46
CA PHE A 2 -9.23 47.99 4.76
C PHE A 2 -10.12 47.00 5.51
N ASN A 3 -11.09 46.42 4.81
CA ASN A 3 -12.08 45.52 5.39
C ASN A 3 -11.35 44.32 6.01
N LEU A 4 -11.66 43.97 7.26
CA LEU A 4 -11.07 42.81 7.95
C LEU A 4 -11.17 41.51 7.12
N PHE A 5 -12.24 41.41 6.33
CA PHE A 5 -12.49 40.33 5.37
C PHE A 5 -11.46 40.28 4.23
N GLU A 6 -11.02 41.45 3.74
CA GLU A 6 -10.04 41.59 2.66
C GLU A 6 -8.62 41.25 3.13
N ARG A 7 -8.31 41.55 4.40
CA ARG A 7 -7.05 41.12 5.04
C ARG A 7 -6.99 39.61 5.27
N SER A 8 -8.09 38.99 5.68
CA SER A 8 -8.17 37.55 5.92
C SER A 8 -8.06 36.75 4.62
N SER A 9 -8.79 37.18 3.58
CA SER A 9 -8.77 36.56 2.25
C SER A 9 -7.42 36.72 1.55
N ARG A 10 -6.76 37.88 1.63
CA ARG A 10 -5.38 38.06 1.12
C ARG A 10 -4.38 37.17 1.83
N LYS A 11 -4.46 37.04 3.17
CA LYS A 11 -3.61 36.11 3.92
C LYS A 11 -3.84 34.67 3.48
N PHE A 12 -5.09 34.25 3.34
CA PHE A 12 -5.42 32.90 2.86
C PHE A 12 -4.86 32.64 1.45
N LEU A 13 -5.00 33.60 0.53
CA LEU A 13 -4.47 33.50 -0.83
C LEU A 13 -2.94 33.45 -0.85
N PHE A 14 -2.28 34.24 0.00
CA PHE A 14 -0.82 34.23 0.12
C PHE A 14 -0.30 32.91 0.70
N TRP A 15 -0.97 32.38 1.74
CA TRP A 15 -0.64 31.08 2.31
C TRP A 15 -0.91 29.93 1.34
N GLY A 16 -2.00 30.01 0.57
CA GLY A 16 -2.29 29.06 -0.50
C GLY A 16 -1.22 29.06 -1.59
N LEU A 17 -0.88 30.24 -2.14
CA LEU A 17 0.20 30.37 -3.13
C LEU A 17 1.55 29.93 -2.58
N PHE A 18 1.86 30.25 -1.32
CA PHE A 18 3.08 29.81 -0.66
C PHE A 18 3.12 28.29 -0.48
N PHE A 19 2.00 27.66 -0.12
CA PHE A 19 1.89 26.22 -0.04
C PHE A 19 2.07 25.56 -1.42
N PHE A 20 1.39 26.07 -2.47
CA PHE A 20 1.58 25.60 -3.83
C PHE A 20 3.01 25.80 -4.34
N LEU A 21 3.67 26.88 -3.92
CA LEU A 21 5.07 27.12 -4.23
C LEU A 21 5.98 26.12 -3.51
N ILE A 22 5.74 25.81 -2.22
CA ILE A 22 6.51 24.77 -1.50
C ILE A 22 6.31 23.41 -2.16
N VAL A 23 5.06 23.06 -2.49
CA VAL A 23 4.69 21.88 -3.26
C VAL A 23 5.51 21.88 -4.55
N PHE A 24 5.39 22.90 -5.40
CA PHE A 24 6.15 23.04 -6.66
C PHE A 24 7.67 22.94 -6.49
N LEU A 25 8.26 23.64 -5.51
CA LEU A 25 9.70 23.60 -5.23
C LEU A 25 10.13 22.21 -4.74
N THR A 26 9.28 21.50 -4.01
CA THR A 26 9.49 20.09 -3.67
C THR A 26 9.61 19.29 -4.98
N PHE A 27 8.71 19.41 -5.96
CA PHE A 27 8.88 18.72 -7.25
C PHE A 27 10.09 19.19 -8.07
N LEU A 28 10.48 20.46 -7.98
CA LEU A 28 11.59 21.01 -8.76
C LEU A 28 12.95 20.52 -8.25
N PHE A 29 13.07 20.31 -6.94
CA PHE A 29 14.32 19.90 -6.29
C PHE A 29 14.37 18.42 -5.90
N PHE A 30 13.22 17.75 -5.86
CA PHE A 30 13.14 16.30 -5.67
C PHE A 30 12.75 15.68 -7.01
N HIS A 31 13.71 15.01 -7.65
CA HIS A 31 13.41 14.08 -8.73
C HIS A 31 13.00 12.75 -8.10
N PRO A 32 11.72 12.34 -8.20
CA PRO A 32 11.34 10.96 -7.93
C PRO A 32 12.35 10.01 -8.56
N LYS A 33 12.88 9.07 -7.78
CA LYS A 33 13.57 7.94 -8.39
C LYS A 33 12.50 7.08 -9.03
N PHE A 34 12.29 7.26 -10.33
CA PHE A 34 11.53 6.31 -11.12
C PHE A 34 12.38 5.05 -11.25
N TYR A 35 12.14 4.09 -10.35
CA TYR A 35 12.69 2.75 -10.52
C TYR A 35 11.96 2.11 -11.69
N THR A 36 12.70 1.66 -12.71
CA THR A 36 12.18 0.90 -13.83
C THR A 36 11.60 -0.42 -13.32
N GLU A 37 10.44 -0.85 -13.84
CA GLU A 37 9.76 -2.09 -13.48
C GLU A 37 10.48 -3.36 -13.99
N GLU A 38 11.81 -3.39 -14.00
CA GLU A 38 12.60 -4.42 -14.65
C GLU A 38 12.26 -5.84 -14.17
N ARG A 39 11.96 -6.04 -12.88
CA ARG A 39 11.66 -7.39 -12.36
C ARG A 39 10.32 -7.91 -12.84
N ILE A 40 9.33 -7.03 -12.89
CA ILE A 40 7.95 -7.35 -13.29
C ILE A 40 7.86 -7.40 -14.82
N GLU A 41 8.55 -6.50 -15.52
CA GLU A 41 8.54 -6.39 -16.97
C GLU A 41 9.15 -7.60 -17.69
N ASN A 42 10.08 -8.30 -17.05
CA ASN A 42 10.73 -9.47 -17.62
C ASN A 42 9.92 -10.77 -17.47
N LEU A 43 8.77 -10.74 -16.79
CA LEU A 43 7.91 -11.91 -16.63
C LEU A 43 7.18 -12.29 -17.93
N ASN A 44 6.93 -13.59 -18.11
CA ASN A 44 6.22 -14.11 -19.26
C ASN A 44 4.70 -14.08 -19.04
N TYR A 45 4.04 -13.07 -19.61
CA TYR A 45 2.61 -12.82 -19.43
C TYR A 45 1.74 -13.58 -20.42
N ARG A 46 0.54 -13.96 -19.94
CA ARG A 46 -0.54 -14.54 -20.76
C ARG A 46 -1.77 -13.66 -20.70
N LEU A 47 -2.50 -13.57 -21.81
CA LEU A 47 -3.82 -12.97 -21.84
C LEU A 47 -4.83 -14.04 -21.40
N LEU A 48 -5.39 -13.87 -20.21
CA LEU A 48 -6.41 -14.74 -19.63
C LEU A 48 -7.61 -13.88 -19.26
N ASP A 49 -8.79 -14.47 -19.26
CA ASP A 49 -9.97 -13.78 -18.74
C ASP A 49 -9.99 -13.76 -17.19
N ASN A 50 -10.91 -12.98 -16.62
CA ASN A 50 -10.97 -12.79 -15.16
C ASN A 50 -11.37 -14.08 -14.40
N GLU A 51 -12.14 -14.98 -15.01
CA GLU A 51 -12.55 -16.25 -14.40
C GLU A 51 -11.36 -17.21 -14.33
N GLU A 52 -10.57 -17.29 -15.42
CA GLU A 52 -9.33 -18.05 -15.47
C GLU A 52 -8.33 -17.55 -14.43
N ILE A 53 -8.11 -16.23 -14.38
CA ILE A 53 -7.21 -15.61 -13.39
C ILE A 53 -7.68 -15.93 -11.98
N TYR A 54 -8.97 -15.80 -11.69
CA TYR A 54 -9.54 -16.08 -10.37
C TYR A 54 -9.31 -17.54 -9.96
N ARG A 55 -9.64 -18.49 -10.84
CA ARG A 55 -9.47 -19.92 -10.59
C ARG A 55 -8.00 -20.30 -10.40
N ILE A 56 -7.10 -19.78 -11.24
CA ILE A 56 -5.65 -20.04 -11.09
C ILE A 56 -5.17 -19.45 -9.77
N SER A 57 -5.57 -18.21 -9.44
CA SER A 57 -5.17 -17.55 -8.20
C SER A 57 -5.55 -18.38 -6.97
N LEU A 58 -6.80 -18.85 -6.88
CA LEU A 58 -7.24 -19.69 -5.76
C LEU A 58 -6.48 -21.02 -5.64
N ASN A 59 -6.04 -21.60 -6.76
CA ASN A 59 -5.28 -22.85 -6.75
C ASN A 59 -3.79 -22.64 -6.38
N GLU A 60 -3.21 -21.52 -6.77
CA GLU A 60 -1.78 -21.24 -6.59
C GLU A 60 -1.44 -20.51 -5.28
N LEU A 61 -2.41 -19.75 -4.74
CA LEU A 61 -2.28 -19.06 -3.46
C LEU A 61 -2.08 -20.05 -2.31
N LYS A 62 -1.13 -19.72 -1.43
CA LYS A 62 -0.87 -20.48 -0.20
C LYS A 62 -0.95 -19.54 0.98
N SER A 63 -1.44 -20.06 2.11
CA SER A 63 -1.49 -19.29 3.36
C SER A 63 -0.12 -18.69 3.67
N GLY A 64 -0.10 -17.40 3.97
CA GLY A 64 1.10 -16.60 4.19
C GLY A 64 1.58 -15.82 2.98
N ASP A 65 1.05 -16.08 1.78
CA ASP A 65 1.34 -15.24 0.61
C ASP A 65 0.88 -13.80 0.89
N ILE A 66 1.72 -12.84 0.52
CA ILE A 66 1.46 -11.41 0.63
C ILE A 66 0.98 -10.93 -0.74
N ILE A 67 -0.19 -10.32 -0.79
CA ILE A 67 -0.78 -9.79 -2.02
C ILE A 67 -0.67 -8.28 -1.97
N LEU A 68 0.08 -7.69 -2.90
CA LEU A 68 0.18 -6.25 -3.07
C LEU A 68 -0.76 -5.85 -4.20
N ASP A 69 -1.64 -4.89 -3.97
CA ASP A 69 -2.64 -4.50 -4.95
C ASP A 69 -2.61 -3.00 -5.24
N LYS A 70 -3.09 -2.69 -6.45
CA LYS A 70 -3.16 -1.35 -7.01
C LYS A 70 -4.49 -1.23 -7.75
N PRO A 71 -5.31 -0.22 -7.45
CA PRO A 71 -6.57 0.01 -8.17
C PRO A 71 -6.33 0.34 -9.65
N ILE A 72 -7.17 -0.19 -10.55
CA ILE A 72 -7.03 0.01 -12.00
C ILE A 72 -7.51 1.41 -12.43
N SER A 73 -8.53 1.95 -11.77
CA SER A 73 -9.12 3.26 -12.12
C SER A 73 -9.04 4.27 -10.99
N TYR A 74 -9.17 5.55 -11.36
CA TYR A 74 -9.36 6.62 -10.38
C TYR A 74 -10.61 6.41 -9.52
N GLY A 75 -11.69 5.85 -10.06
CA GLY A 75 -12.91 5.56 -9.30
C GLY A 75 -12.67 4.57 -8.16
N ASP A 76 -11.90 3.51 -8.43
CA ASP A 76 -11.55 2.49 -7.44
C ASP A 76 -10.66 3.07 -6.34
N ARG A 77 -9.79 4.02 -6.69
CA ARG A 77 -9.03 4.82 -5.72
C ARG A 77 -9.96 5.63 -4.81
N TYR A 78 -11.00 6.23 -5.36
CA TYR A 78 -11.99 6.97 -4.57
C TYR A 78 -12.83 6.07 -3.64
N ILE A 79 -12.89 4.76 -3.84
CA ILE A 79 -13.50 3.83 -2.88
C ILE A 79 -12.68 3.77 -1.59
N TYR A 80 -11.34 3.74 -1.69
CA TYR A 80 -10.48 3.90 -0.52
C TYR A 80 -10.75 5.26 0.14
N GLN A 81 -10.84 6.34 -0.64
CA GLN A 81 -11.22 7.67 -0.14
C GLN A 81 -12.55 7.68 0.62
N GLN A 82 -13.60 7.01 0.15
CA GLN A 82 -14.90 7.00 0.83
C GLN A 82 -14.79 6.39 2.24
N GLN A 83 -13.99 5.34 2.40
CA GLN A 83 -13.69 4.78 3.73
C GLN A 83 -12.96 5.79 4.63
N PHE A 84 -12.11 6.65 4.05
CA PHE A 84 -11.46 7.74 4.77
C PHE A 84 -12.38 8.95 5.04
N ASP A 85 -13.30 9.29 4.13
CA ASP A 85 -14.24 10.42 4.24
C ASP A 85 -15.21 10.22 5.41
N GLU A 86 -15.55 8.98 5.77
CA GLU A 86 -16.28 8.64 7.00
C GLU A 86 -15.52 9.07 8.28
N THR A 87 -14.20 9.24 8.19
CA THR A 87 -13.29 9.48 9.33
C THR A 87 -12.83 10.94 9.44
N ILE A 88 -12.87 11.74 8.36
CA ILE A 88 -12.35 13.11 8.34
C ILE A 88 -13.40 14.12 7.86
N ASN A 89 -13.75 15.08 8.71
CA ASN A 89 -14.80 16.10 8.46
C ASN A 89 -14.49 17.14 7.36
N ASN A 90 -13.38 17.03 6.60
CA ASN A 90 -12.99 18.03 5.61
C ASN A 90 -12.54 17.42 4.27
N ARG A 91 -13.49 17.37 3.32
CA ARG A 91 -13.32 16.81 1.97
C ARG A 91 -12.22 17.47 1.13
N PHE A 92 -11.99 18.77 1.31
CA PHE A 92 -10.97 19.50 0.52
C PHE A 92 -9.55 19.17 0.96
N ILE A 93 -9.32 19.11 2.28
CA ILE A 93 -8.03 18.67 2.84
C ILE A 93 -7.78 17.22 2.44
N PHE A 94 -8.81 16.38 2.46
CA PHE A 94 -8.69 14.99 2.04
C PHE A 94 -8.33 14.86 0.55
N PHE A 95 -9.01 15.62 -0.32
CA PHE A 95 -8.68 15.65 -1.75
C PHE A 95 -7.21 16.03 -1.99
N LEU A 96 -6.74 17.13 -1.39
CA LEU A 96 -5.34 17.54 -1.53
C LEU A 96 -4.38 16.48 -0.99
N TYR A 97 -4.69 15.90 0.17
CA TYR A 97 -3.90 14.83 0.76
C TYR A 97 -3.81 13.62 -0.18
N TYR A 98 -4.94 13.14 -0.69
CA TYR A 98 -5.01 11.91 -1.47
C TYR A 98 -4.23 12.04 -2.77
N ASN A 99 -4.31 13.21 -3.43
CA ASN A 99 -3.52 13.50 -4.62
C ASN A 99 -2.01 13.60 -4.31
N ILE A 100 -1.62 14.14 -3.16
CA ILE A 100 -0.21 14.16 -2.74
C ILE A 100 0.27 12.73 -2.41
N PHE A 101 -0.54 11.95 -1.70
CA PHE A 101 -0.22 10.57 -1.33
C PHE A 101 -0.09 9.68 -2.57
N GLU A 102 -1.02 9.80 -3.52
CA GLU A 102 -0.96 9.17 -4.84
C GLU A 102 0.35 9.50 -5.54
N PHE A 103 0.66 10.79 -5.65
CA PHE A 103 1.89 11.23 -6.30
C PHE A 103 3.13 10.63 -5.64
N LEU A 104 3.19 10.63 -4.30
CA LEU A 104 4.31 10.07 -3.57
C LEU A 104 4.41 8.55 -3.78
N ILE A 105 3.28 7.83 -3.83
CA ILE A 105 3.27 6.40 -4.17
C ILE A 105 3.80 6.16 -5.58
N ASP A 106 3.32 6.89 -6.57
CA ASP A 106 3.79 6.77 -7.95
C ASP A 106 5.28 7.14 -8.09
N SER A 107 5.78 8.03 -7.23
CA SER A 107 7.18 8.44 -7.20
C SER A 107 8.14 7.38 -6.62
N MET A 108 7.62 6.33 -5.97
CA MET A 108 8.43 5.24 -5.40
C MET A 108 8.87 4.19 -6.44
N GLY A 109 8.44 4.31 -7.70
CA GLY A 109 8.88 3.46 -8.84
C GLY A 109 8.13 2.13 -8.93
N GLU A 110 8.88 1.01 -9.04
CA GLU A 110 8.32 -0.34 -8.89
C GLU A 110 7.35 -0.36 -7.70
N GLY A 111 6.14 -0.86 -7.93
CA GLY A 111 5.19 -1.07 -6.85
C GLY A 111 4.57 0.20 -6.26
N ASN A 112 3.92 0.98 -7.12
CA ASN A 112 2.79 1.84 -6.72
C ASN A 112 1.56 1.03 -6.29
N TYR A 113 1.78 0.02 -5.45
CA TYR A 113 0.77 -0.71 -4.72
C TYR A 113 0.31 0.16 -3.56
N TRP A 114 -1.00 0.23 -3.43
CA TRP A 114 -1.67 1.09 -2.47
C TRP A 114 -1.93 0.37 -1.18
N HIS A 115 -2.09 -0.95 -1.28
CA HIS A 115 -2.51 -1.77 -0.17
C HIS A 115 -1.86 -3.15 -0.24
N SER A 116 -1.94 -3.85 0.88
CA SER A 116 -1.36 -5.17 1.02
C SER A 116 -2.26 -6.05 1.88
N PHE A 117 -2.43 -7.27 1.41
CA PHE A 117 -3.16 -8.32 2.09
C PHE A 117 -2.22 -9.48 2.42
N VAL A 118 -2.61 -10.30 3.39
CA VAL A 118 -2.02 -11.61 3.65
C VAL A 118 -3.09 -12.67 3.42
N TYR A 119 -2.82 -13.61 2.50
CA TYR A 119 -3.72 -14.72 2.24
C TYR A 119 -3.69 -15.70 3.40
N VAL A 120 -4.85 -15.99 3.99
CA VAL A 120 -4.95 -16.89 5.16
C VAL A 120 -5.43 -18.29 4.79
N GLY A 121 -5.95 -18.48 3.59
CA GLY A 121 -6.46 -19.78 3.10
C GLY A 121 -7.93 -19.71 2.70
N ASP A 122 -8.39 -20.72 1.95
CA ASP A 122 -9.80 -20.89 1.55
C ASP A 122 -10.42 -19.66 0.85
N GLY A 123 -9.63 -18.95 0.04
CA GLY A 123 -10.08 -17.73 -0.64
C GLY A 123 -10.14 -16.50 0.27
N ARG A 124 -9.70 -16.58 1.52
CA ARG A 124 -9.72 -15.47 2.49
C ARG A 124 -8.38 -14.77 2.60
N MET A 125 -8.44 -13.47 2.83
CA MET A 125 -7.32 -12.56 2.95
C MET A 125 -7.55 -11.63 4.13
N ASN A 126 -6.48 -11.28 4.82
CA ASN A 126 -6.53 -10.27 5.87
C ASN A 126 -5.75 -9.03 5.47
N SER A 127 -6.26 -7.87 5.87
CA SER A 127 -5.51 -6.63 5.77
C SER A 127 -5.81 -5.70 6.94
N LEU A 128 -4.95 -4.72 7.14
CA LEU A 128 -5.19 -3.63 8.07
C LEU A 128 -5.81 -2.45 7.32
N SER A 129 -7.09 -2.19 7.58
CA SER A 129 -7.85 -1.06 7.07
C SER A 129 -8.06 0.00 8.17
N LEU A 130 -8.68 1.13 7.82
CA LEU A 130 -9.08 2.15 8.80
C LEU A 130 -9.95 1.61 9.95
N LYS A 131 -10.70 0.54 9.69
CA LYS A 131 -11.61 -0.10 10.66
C LYS A 131 -10.88 -1.10 11.56
N GLY A 132 -9.57 -1.30 11.34
CA GLY A 132 -8.74 -2.26 12.02
C GLY A 132 -8.37 -3.42 11.10
N VAL A 133 -7.97 -4.55 11.70
CA VAL A 133 -7.71 -5.76 10.93
C VAL A 133 -9.05 -6.34 10.48
N ASP A 134 -9.22 -6.47 9.17
CA ASP A 134 -10.41 -7.01 8.53
C ASP A 134 -10.06 -8.25 7.69
N GLU A 135 -11.03 -9.17 7.61
CA GLU A 135 -10.98 -10.33 6.71
C GLU A 135 -11.84 -10.02 5.47
N GLU A 136 -11.27 -10.29 4.30
CA GLU A 136 -11.87 -10.09 2.99
C GLU A 136 -11.75 -11.37 2.16
N ASN A 137 -12.65 -11.53 1.19
CA ASN A 137 -12.57 -12.64 0.24
C ASN A 137 -11.82 -12.20 -1.02
N PHE A 138 -10.90 -13.04 -1.49
CA PHE A 138 -10.38 -12.96 -2.84
C PHE A 138 -11.52 -13.34 -3.80
N THR A 139 -11.96 -12.40 -4.62
CA THR A 139 -13.13 -12.58 -5.50
C THR A 139 -12.77 -12.34 -6.97
N ILE A 140 -13.65 -12.74 -7.88
CA ILE A 140 -13.53 -12.35 -9.29
C ILE A 140 -13.59 -10.83 -9.48
N TYR A 141 -14.26 -10.10 -8.59
CA TYR A 141 -14.27 -8.65 -8.64
C TYR A 141 -12.89 -8.06 -8.28
N PHE A 142 -12.18 -8.68 -7.33
CA PHE A 142 -10.80 -8.34 -7.02
C PHE A 142 -9.90 -8.55 -8.25
N THR A 143 -10.00 -9.68 -8.94
CA THR A 143 -9.20 -9.90 -10.15
C THR A 143 -9.56 -8.90 -11.26
N ASN A 144 -10.83 -8.49 -11.37
CA ASN A 144 -11.25 -7.53 -12.39
C ASN A 144 -10.74 -6.10 -12.12
N SER A 145 -10.80 -5.63 -10.87
CA SER A 145 -10.68 -4.20 -10.53
C SER A 145 -9.27 -3.77 -10.12
N TYR A 146 -8.35 -4.74 -9.95
CA TYR A 146 -7.02 -4.50 -9.41
C TYR A 146 -5.90 -5.04 -10.32
N TYR A 147 -4.78 -4.33 -10.34
CA TYR A 147 -3.48 -4.94 -10.58
C TYR A 147 -3.00 -5.50 -9.26
N PHE A 148 -2.42 -6.69 -9.27
CA PHE A 148 -1.89 -7.27 -8.05
C PHE A 148 -0.64 -8.08 -8.34
N ILE A 149 0.24 -8.15 -7.34
CA ILE A 149 1.36 -9.08 -7.29
C ILE A 149 1.22 -9.92 -6.03
N VAL A 150 1.53 -11.21 -6.17
CA VAL A 150 1.58 -12.14 -5.06
C VAL A 150 3.03 -12.48 -4.78
N LEU A 151 3.46 -12.16 -3.57
CA LEU A 151 4.77 -12.45 -3.02
C LEU A 151 4.66 -13.60 -2.04
N ARG A 152 5.53 -14.60 -2.22
CA ARG A 152 5.68 -15.70 -1.27
C ARG A 152 6.96 -15.52 -0.49
N PRO A 153 6.90 -15.26 0.83
CA PRO A 153 8.07 -15.23 1.69
C PRO A 153 8.84 -16.56 1.64
N ILE A 154 10.16 -16.47 1.52
CA ILE A 154 11.10 -17.61 1.50
C ILE A 154 11.47 -17.92 2.95
N VAL A 155 10.54 -18.58 3.65
CA VAL A 155 10.66 -18.94 5.06
C VAL A 155 10.32 -20.41 5.30
N SER A 156 10.75 -20.95 6.45
CA SER A 156 10.34 -22.27 6.91
C SER A 156 8.82 -22.34 7.11
N GLU A 157 8.29 -23.57 7.09
CA GLU A 157 6.87 -23.81 7.34
C GLU A 157 6.45 -23.35 8.74
N GLU A 158 7.32 -23.52 9.73
CA GLU A 158 7.12 -23.07 11.11
C GLU A 158 6.89 -21.54 11.19
N VAL A 159 7.79 -20.74 10.58
CA VAL A 159 7.67 -19.27 10.57
C VAL A 159 6.41 -18.82 9.85
N ARG A 160 6.04 -19.52 8.78
CA ARG A 160 4.81 -19.23 8.04
C ARG A 160 3.56 -19.54 8.86
N ASN A 161 3.54 -20.68 9.53
CA ASN A 161 2.42 -21.07 10.39
C ASN A 161 2.27 -20.10 11.57
N GLU A 162 3.39 -19.67 12.17
CA GLU A 162 3.39 -18.63 13.21
C GLU A 162 2.83 -17.30 12.69
N ALA A 163 3.22 -16.87 11.49
CA ALA A 163 2.69 -15.65 10.87
C ALA A 163 1.17 -15.75 10.65
N ILE A 164 0.67 -16.90 10.21
CA ILE A 164 -0.78 -17.14 10.04
C ILE A 164 -1.51 -17.23 11.38
N GLU A 165 -0.91 -17.82 12.40
CA GLU A 165 -1.49 -17.85 13.74
C GLU A 165 -1.63 -16.44 14.31
N LYS A 166 -0.58 -15.61 14.22
CA LYS A 166 -0.60 -14.20 14.60
C LYS A 166 -1.70 -13.43 13.87
N THR A 167 -1.81 -13.64 12.57
CA THR A 167 -2.85 -13.04 11.72
C THR A 167 -4.26 -13.32 12.27
N ASN A 168 -4.52 -14.56 12.71
CA ASN A 168 -5.80 -14.97 13.30
C ASN A 168 -6.02 -14.45 14.73
N ILE A 169 -4.96 -14.31 15.53
CA ILE A 169 -5.02 -13.73 16.88
C ILE A 169 -5.36 -12.24 16.80
N ASP A 170 -4.72 -11.50 15.89
CA ASP A 170 -4.91 -10.06 15.75
C ASP A 170 -6.33 -9.71 15.27
N LEU A 171 -6.90 -10.51 14.36
CA LEU A 171 -8.33 -10.41 13.98
C LEU A 171 -9.26 -10.47 15.21
N LYS A 172 -8.95 -11.36 16.16
CA LYS A 172 -9.77 -11.56 17.37
C LYS A 172 -9.55 -10.44 18.38
N ASN A 173 -8.35 -9.88 18.45
CA ASN A 173 -7.96 -8.92 19.48
C ASN A 173 -8.11 -7.45 19.08
N LYS A 174 -8.26 -7.11 17.79
CA LYS A 174 -8.50 -5.75 17.24
C LYS A 174 -7.64 -4.61 17.81
N ASN A 175 -6.52 -4.92 18.46
CA ASN A 175 -5.70 -3.92 19.17
C ASN A 175 -4.80 -3.13 18.21
N ILE A 176 -4.58 -3.62 16.99
CA ILE A 176 -3.84 -2.92 15.95
C ILE A 176 -4.76 -1.92 15.25
N LYS A 177 -4.33 -0.66 15.22
CA LYS A 177 -5.05 0.46 14.61
C LYS A 177 -4.30 0.92 13.37
N TYR A 178 -5.05 1.21 12.31
CA TYR A 178 -4.47 1.84 11.14
C TYR A 178 -4.11 3.30 11.42
N SER A 179 -2.89 3.68 11.09
CA SER A 179 -2.39 5.04 11.26
C SER A 179 -2.11 5.72 9.93
N PHE A 180 -3.09 6.50 9.49
CA PHE A 180 -2.98 7.33 8.28
C PHE A 180 -1.82 8.34 8.34
N ARG A 181 -1.56 8.89 9.53
CA ARG A 181 -0.42 9.78 9.77
C ARG A 181 0.90 9.06 9.52
N ASN A 182 1.06 7.85 10.07
CA ASN A 182 2.27 7.06 9.89
C ASN A 182 2.45 6.67 8.42
N GLY A 183 1.36 6.29 7.73
CA GLY A 183 1.39 6.05 6.29
C GLY A 183 1.96 7.22 5.50
N LEU A 184 1.50 8.45 5.75
CA LEU A 184 2.06 9.64 5.08
C LEU A 184 3.55 9.81 5.37
N LEU A 185 3.96 9.67 6.64
CA LEU A 185 5.35 9.87 7.04
C LEU A 185 6.29 8.83 6.39
N ILE A 186 5.86 7.56 6.37
CA ILE A 186 6.61 6.46 5.75
C ILE A 186 6.73 6.71 4.24
N VAL A 187 5.60 6.92 3.56
CA VAL A 187 5.56 7.15 2.11
C VAL A 187 6.37 8.38 1.73
N PHE A 188 6.22 9.49 2.45
CA PHE A 188 7.01 10.71 2.21
C PHE A 188 8.51 10.44 2.37
N SER A 189 8.92 9.79 3.45
CA SER A 189 10.34 9.50 3.72
C SER A 189 10.92 8.58 2.64
N ARG A 190 10.14 7.60 2.20
CA ARG A 190 10.55 6.63 1.17
C ARG A 190 10.65 7.25 -0.21
N ALA A 191 9.65 8.03 -0.61
CA ALA A 191 9.56 8.73 -1.88
C ALA A 191 10.66 9.80 -2.06
N THR A 192 10.93 10.57 -1.00
CA THR A 192 11.86 11.70 -1.05
C THR A 192 13.30 11.33 -0.67
N GLY A 193 13.49 10.20 0.01
CA GLY A 193 14.76 9.84 0.66
C GLY A 193 15.09 10.67 1.90
N ILE A 194 14.22 11.60 2.31
CA ILE A 194 14.40 12.39 3.52
C ILE A 194 14.13 11.50 4.73
N ASN A 195 15.14 11.31 5.56
CA ASN A 195 14.98 10.58 6.81
C ASN A 195 14.33 11.48 7.86
N LEU A 196 13.02 11.32 8.05
CA LEU A 196 12.32 11.95 9.17
C LEU A 196 12.55 11.08 10.42
N ASN A 197 13.05 11.67 11.51
CA ASN A 197 13.17 10.99 12.80
C ASN A 197 11.80 10.94 13.50
N TYR A 198 10.95 9.99 13.12
CA TYR A 198 9.67 9.71 13.79
C TYR A 198 9.68 8.31 14.40
N LYS A 199 8.91 8.14 15.48
CA LYS A 199 8.71 6.85 16.14
C LYS A 199 7.27 6.39 15.90
N ILE A 200 7.14 5.17 15.40
CA ILE A 200 5.86 4.49 15.22
C ILE A 200 5.67 3.51 16.39
N LYS A 201 4.45 3.50 16.96
CA LYS A 201 4.07 2.51 17.98
C LYS A 201 3.71 1.19 17.33
N ASP A 202 3.91 0.11 18.06
CA ASP A 202 3.73 -1.26 17.59
C ASP A 202 2.26 -1.57 17.24
N ASP A 203 1.31 -0.81 17.82
CA ASP A 203 -0.13 -0.92 17.58
C ASP A 203 -0.69 0.11 16.59
N GLU A 204 0.14 1.00 16.03
CA GLU A 204 -0.27 2.06 15.09
C GLU A 204 0.37 1.87 13.71
N LEU A 205 -0.03 0.81 13.02
CA LEU A 205 0.58 0.33 11.77
C LEU A 205 -0.16 0.83 10.51
N VAL A 206 0.44 0.62 9.34
CA VAL A 206 -0.25 0.67 8.04
C VAL A 206 -0.35 -0.72 7.43
N CYS A 207 -1.09 -0.88 6.34
CA CYS A 207 -1.34 -2.18 5.70
C CYS A 207 -0.05 -2.99 5.45
N SER A 208 0.98 -2.37 4.88
CA SER A 208 2.28 -3.00 4.61
C SER A 208 3.07 -3.29 5.87
N SER A 209 3.05 -2.38 6.86
CA SER A 209 3.66 -2.64 8.16
C SER A 209 3.01 -3.80 8.90
N TYR A 210 1.70 -3.97 8.78
CA TYR A 210 0.97 -5.11 9.32
C TYR A 210 1.39 -6.41 8.62
N ALA A 211 1.42 -6.45 7.29
CA ALA A 211 1.91 -7.61 6.56
C ALA A 211 3.36 -7.97 6.96
N ALA A 212 4.23 -6.96 7.10
CA ALA A 212 5.61 -7.14 7.55
C ALA A 212 5.70 -7.62 9.02
N SER A 213 4.83 -7.14 9.92
CA SER A 213 4.87 -7.49 11.35
C SER A 213 4.56 -8.97 11.60
N LEU A 214 3.76 -9.59 10.74
CA LEU A 214 3.48 -11.03 10.79
C LEU A 214 4.76 -11.86 10.57
N TYR A 215 5.71 -11.29 9.82
CA TYR A 215 7.03 -11.84 9.57
C TYR A 215 8.12 -11.01 10.28
N HIS A 216 7.89 -10.52 11.51
CA HIS A 216 8.81 -9.58 12.18
C HIS A 216 10.28 -10.04 12.34
N SER A 217 10.56 -11.34 12.18
CA SER A 217 11.93 -11.87 12.14
C SER A 217 12.66 -11.50 10.84
N LEU A 218 11.93 -11.18 9.78
CA LEU A 218 12.41 -10.70 8.51
C LEU A 218 12.53 -9.18 8.51
N LYS A 219 13.56 -8.68 7.81
CA LYS A 219 13.74 -7.26 7.52
C LYS A 219 13.72 -7.04 6.03
N PHE A 220 12.52 -6.97 5.45
CA PHE A 220 12.35 -6.75 4.01
C PHE A 220 13.06 -5.46 3.58
N ASN A 221 13.97 -5.59 2.61
CA ASN A 221 14.86 -4.55 2.12
C ASN A 221 15.59 -3.77 3.25
N GLY A 222 15.94 -4.49 4.33
CA GLY A 222 16.63 -3.95 5.51
C GLY A 222 15.76 -3.02 6.38
N LYS A 223 14.46 -2.94 6.14
CA LYS A 223 13.54 -2.10 6.92
C LYS A 223 12.99 -2.83 8.13
N ASP A 224 12.84 -2.10 9.22
CA ASP A 224 12.00 -2.52 10.33
C ASP A 224 10.52 -2.48 9.88
N TYR A 225 9.74 -3.49 10.29
CA TYR A 225 8.37 -3.70 9.82
C TYR A 225 7.48 -2.45 9.99
N LYS A 226 7.71 -1.63 11.04
CA LYS A 226 6.90 -0.44 11.30
C LYS A 226 7.03 0.64 10.22
N TYR A 227 8.09 0.57 9.43
CA TYR A 227 8.40 1.54 8.38
C TYR A 227 8.36 0.91 6.98
N ALA A 228 7.91 -0.34 6.87
CA ALA A 228 7.77 -1.00 5.58
C ALA A 228 6.65 -0.34 4.76
N THR A 229 6.96 0.00 3.52
CA THR A 229 5.99 0.30 2.46
C THR A 229 5.68 -0.97 1.66
N PRO A 230 4.63 -0.98 0.82
CA PRO A 230 4.35 -2.13 -0.03
C PRO A 230 5.54 -2.54 -0.92
N ILE A 231 6.28 -1.58 -1.47
CA ILE A 231 7.48 -1.87 -2.27
C ILE A 231 8.62 -2.48 -1.44
N ASP A 232 8.73 -2.15 -0.16
CA ASP A 232 9.78 -2.74 0.67
C ASP A 232 9.56 -4.25 0.87
N LEU A 233 8.31 -4.74 0.78
CA LEU A 233 7.98 -6.18 0.82
C LEU A 233 8.50 -6.94 -0.41
N PHE A 234 8.83 -6.23 -1.48
CA PHE A 234 9.40 -6.76 -2.71
C PHE A 234 10.92 -6.94 -2.54
N ASP A 235 11.31 -7.95 -1.78
CA ASP A 235 12.70 -8.26 -1.44
C ASP A 235 13.16 -9.53 -2.19
N GLU A 236 14.22 -9.44 -3.00
CA GLU A 236 14.75 -10.56 -3.80
C GLU A 236 15.28 -11.72 -2.97
N ASP A 237 15.84 -11.43 -1.80
CA ASP A 237 16.45 -12.43 -0.94
C ASP A 237 15.39 -13.11 -0.06
N LEU A 238 14.28 -12.41 0.22
CA LEU A 238 13.27 -12.85 1.19
C LEU A 238 11.93 -13.22 0.57
N THR A 239 11.66 -12.84 -0.69
CA THR A 239 10.39 -13.12 -1.35
C THR A 239 10.56 -13.56 -2.80
N LYS A 240 9.62 -14.38 -3.28
CA LYS A 240 9.48 -14.69 -4.70
C LYS A 240 8.12 -14.25 -5.24
N ILE A 241 8.10 -13.73 -6.45
CA ILE A 241 6.87 -13.43 -7.18
C ILE A 241 6.27 -14.76 -7.66
N VAL A 242 5.10 -15.12 -7.15
CA VAL A 242 4.39 -16.34 -7.59
C VAL A 242 3.31 -16.03 -8.60
N MET A 243 2.71 -14.84 -8.55
CA MET A 243 1.72 -14.38 -9.52
C MET A 243 1.79 -12.86 -9.69
N ALA A 244 1.40 -12.38 -10.87
CA ALA A 244 1.27 -10.96 -11.15
C ALA A 244 0.17 -10.71 -12.20
N LYS A 245 -0.74 -9.79 -11.92
CA LYS A 245 -1.71 -9.23 -12.88
C LYS A 245 -1.34 -7.78 -13.17
N THR A 246 -1.04 -7.48 -14.43
CA THR A 246 -0.69 -6.13 -14.89
C THR A 246 -1.46 -5.78 -16.16
N ARG A 247 -1.17 -4.62 -16.77
CA ARG A 247 -1.68 -4.26 -18.11
C ARG A 247 -1.23 -5.21 -19.21
N ARG A 248 -0.12 -5.93 -19.02
CA ARG A 248 0.45 -6.86 -19.99
C ARG A 248 -0.23 -8.23 -19.98
N GLY A 249 -1.00 -8.52 -18.94
CA GLY A 249 -1.71 -9.79 -18.76
C GLY A 249 -1.46 -10.37 -17.37
N PHE A 250 -1.50 -11.69 -17.30
CA PHE A 250 -1.33 -12.47 -16.08
C PHE A 250 -0.11 -13.38 -16.16
N TYR A 251 0.71 -13.34 -15.11
CA TYR A 251 1.82 -14.23 -14.86
C TYR A 251 1.50 -15.11 -13.66
N TYR A 252 1.89 -16.38 -13.73
CA TYR A 252 1.94 -17.29 -12.59
C TYR A 252 3.15 -18.22 -12.77
N GLY A 253 3.96 -18.35 -11.72
CA GLY A 253 5.24 -19.03 -11.74
C GLY A 253 5.09 -20.54 -11.85
N LYS A 254 5.09 -21.05 -13.08
CA LYS A 254 5.41 -22.45 -13.40
C LYS A 254 6.90 -22.62 -13.62
#